data_AF-A0A7W3PDK3-F1
#
_entry.id   AF-A0A7W3PDK3-F1
#
_cell.length_a   1.000
_cell.length_b   1.000
_cell.length_c   1.000
_cell.angle_alpha   90.00
_cell.angle_beta   90.00
_cell.angle_gamma   90.00
#
_symmetry.space_group_name_H-M   'P 1'
#
loop_
_entity.id
_entity.type
_entity.pdbx_description
1 polymer ?
#
loop_
_entity_poly.entity_id
_entity_poly.type
_entity_poly.pdbx_seq_one_letter_code
_entity_poly.pdbx_strand_id
1 'polypeptide(L)'
;MTSSTISLAVTALLIFGVGPDFGAVTGSRLYPIIGAVLTIALVLAVAMFVVCAFVWPIASASGNWQATSKARTGVLISVAGAVLAGSSLAWTNWLIDLGHTL
;
A
#
# COMPACT_ATOMS: atom_id res chain seq x y z
N MET A 1 -23.89 -48.77 -12.50
CA MET A 1 -24.21 -47.42 -13.04
C MET A 1 -24.22 -46.33 -11.96
N THR A 2 -24.04 -46.66 -10.66
CA THR A 2 -24.05 -45.70 -9.54
C THR A 2 -22.67 -45.17 -9.16
N SER A 3 -21.58 -45.88 -9.51
CA SER A 3 -20.20 -45.43 -9.22
C SER A 3 -19.76 -44.24 -10.08
N SER A 4 -20.27 -44.13 -11.31
CA SER A 4 -19.91 -43.05 -12.25
C SER A 4 -20.48 -41.69 -11.84
N THR A 5 -21.69 -41.66 -11.26
CA THR A 5 -22.31 -40.45 -10.71
C THR A 5 -21.63 -39.97 -9.43
N ILE A 6 -21.14 -40.88 -8.59
CA ILE A 6 -20.36 -40.53 -7.38
C ILE A 6 -18.99 -39.99 -7.78
N SER A 7 -18.31 -40.61 -8.75
CA SER A 7 -17.02 -40.09 -9.25
C SER A 7 -17.19 -38.71 -9.88
N LEU A 8 -18.26 -38.46 -10.65
CA LEU A 8 -18.56 -37.14 -11.20
C LEU A 8 -18.92 -36.12 -10.10
N ALA A 9 -19.64 -36.52 -9.05
CA ALA A 9 -19.95 -35.64 -7.91
C ALA A 9 -18.70 -35.31 -7.07
N VAL A 10 -17.81 -36.28 -6.84
CA VAL A 10 -16.54 -36.08 -6.14
C VAL A 10 -15.57 -35.26 -7.00
N THR A 11 -15.44 -35.56 -8.29
CA THR A 11 -14.65 -34.75 -9.22
C THR A 11 -15.23 -33.34 -9.35
N ALA A 12 -16.55 -33.15 -9.44
CA ALA A 12 -17.18 -31.83 -9.42
C ALA A 12 -16.88 -31.09 -8.11
N LEU A 13 -17.03 -31.74 -6.95
CA LEU A 13 -16.68 -31.15 -5.65
C LEU A 13 -15.20 -30.77 -5.54
N LEU A 14 -14.30 -31.59 -6.11
CA LEU A 14 -12.87 -31.30 -6.17
C LEU A 14 -12.56 -30.13 -7.11
N ILE A 15 -13.23 -30.00 -8.25
CA ILE A 15 -13.00 -28.89 -9.19
C ILE A 15 -13.62 -27.58 -8.67
N PHE A 16 -14.81 -27.63 -8.05
CA PHE A 16 -15.41 -26.48 -7.35
C PHE A 16 -14.64 -26.11 -6.06
N GLY A 17 -13.88 -27.04 -5.49
CA GLY A 17 -13.02 -26.83 -4.33
C GLY A 17 -11.61 -26.30 -4.64
N VAL A 18 -11.16 -26.36 -5.91
CA VAL A 18 -9.88 -25.79 -6.36
C VAL A 18 -10.12 -24.37 -6.86
N GLY A 19 -10.45 -23.48 -5.92
CA GLY A 19 -10.45 -22.04 -6.11
C GLY A 19 -9.41 -21.39 -5.19
N PRO A 20 -8.99 -20.15 -5.45
CA PRO A 20 -8.12 -19.43 -4.51
C PRO A 20 -8.81 -19.34 -3.13
N ASP A 21 -8.12 -19.82 -2.09
CA ASP A 21 -8.60 -19.72 -0.70
C ASP A 21 -8.43 -18.29 -0.19
N PHE A 22 -9.44 -17.45 -0.45
CA PHE A 22 -9.51 -16.09 0.10
C PHE A 22 -9.92 -16.06 1.59
N GLY A 23 -10.30 -17.20 2.16
CA GLY A 23 -10.53 -17.36 3.60
C GLY A 23 -9.22 -17.29 4.39
N ALA A 24 -8.14 -17.88 3.86
CA ALA A 24 -6.81 -17.81 4.45
C ALA A 24 -6.28 -16.36 4.54
N VAL A 25 -6.52 -15.52 3.52
CA VAL A 25 -6.10 -14.11 3.55
C VAL A 25 -6.98 -13.25 4.46
N THR A 26 -8.29 -13.51 4.51
CA THR A 26 -9.23 -12.74 5.35
C THR A 26 -9.15 -13.12 6.83
N GLY A 27 -8.86 -14.39 7.16
CA GLY A 27 -8.66 -14.87 8.53
C GLY A 27 -7.30 -14.51 9.14
N SER A 28 -6.35 -14.08 8.30
CA SER A 28 -5.04 -13.65 8.75
C SER A 28 -5.08 -12.20 9.28
N ARG A 29 -4.40 -11.91 10.39
CA ARG A 29 -4.34 -10.57 11.02
C ARG A 29 -3.57 -9.51 10.20
N LEU A 30 -3.46 -9.70 8.88
CA LEU A 30 -2.66 -8.87 7.98
C LEU A 30 -3.26 -7.48 7.79
N TYR A 31 -4.59 -7.35 7.67
CA TYR A 31 -5.26 -6.05 7.51
C TYR A 31 -4.88 -5.02 8.59
N PRO A 32 -5.00 -5.33 9.90
CA PRO A 32 -4.58 -4.39 10.93
C PRO A 32 -3.06 -4.12 10.93
N ILE A 33 -2.22 -5.10 10.55
CA ILE A 33 -0.76 -4.91 10.45
C ILE A 33 -0.41 -3.95 9.31
N ILE A 34 -1.01 -4.13 8.13
CA ILE A 34 -0.79 -3.27 6.96
C ILE A 34 -1.29 -1.85 7.26
N GLY A 35 -2.45 -1.72 7.90
CA GLY A 35 -2.96 -0.44 8.37
C GLY A 35 -1.97 0.27 9.30
N ALA A 36 -1.42 -0.44 10.29
CA ALA A 36 -0.43 0.13 11.20
C ALA A 36 0.87 0.56 10.49
N VAL A 37 1.40 -0.27 9.58
CA VAL A 37 2.60 0.06 8.80
C VAL A 37 2.37 1.29 7.90
N LEU A 38 1.18 1.42 7.32
CA LEU A 38 0.81 2.59 6.54
C LEU A 38 0.81 3.87 7.37
N THR A 39 0.24 3.82 8.59
CA THR A 39 0.25 4.96 9.51
C THR A 39 1.68 5.33 9.92
N ILE A 40 2.52 4.33 10.21
CA ILE A 40 3.94 4.56 10.55
C ILE A 40 4.68 5.22 9.37
N ALA A 41 4.48 4.72 8.15
CA ALA A 41 5.09 5.30 6.95
C ALA A 41 4.65 6.76 6.74
N LEU A 42 3.35 7.04 6.90
CA LEU A 42 2.81 8.38 6.77
C LEU A 42 3.37 9.34 7.84
N VAL A 43 3.41 8.90 9.10
CA VAL A 43 3.97 9.70 10.21
C VAL A 43 5.45 9.99 9.98
N LEU A 44 6.24 8.99 9.55
CA LEU A 44 7.66 9.18 9.26
C LEU A 44 7.88 10.13 8.07
N ALA A 45 7.07 10.02 7.03
CA ALA A 45 7.10 10.93 5.89
C ALA A 45 6.87 12.37 6.35
N VAL A 46 5.81 12.63 7.13
CA VAL A 46 5.49 13.97 7.65
C VAL A 46 6.56 14.48 8.62
N ALA A 47 7.06 13.63 9.52
CA ALA A 47 8.14 14.03 10.43
C ALA A 47 9.38 14.52 9.66
N MET A 48 9.77 13.81 8.58
CA MET A 48 10.88 14.22 7.73
C MET A 48 10.57 15.45 6.87
N PHE A 49 9.32 15.62 6.40
CA PHE A 49 8.87 16.83 5.69
C PHE A 49 9.14 18.07 6.53
N VAL A 50 8.71 18.02 7.80
CA VAL A 50 8.79 19.12 8.74
C VAL A 50 10.24 19.51 9.02
N VAL A 51 11.12 18.52 9.26
CA VAL A 51 12.55 18.78 9.46
C VAL A 51 13.19 19.48 8.25
N CYS A 52 12.94 18.99 7.03
CA CYS A 52 13.47 19.62 5.83
C CYS A 52 12.91 21.02 5.57
N ALA A 53 11.63 21.24 5.85
CA ALA A 53 10.97 22.54 5.69
C ALA A 53 11.56 23.61 6.62
N PHE A 54 12.02 23.24 7.82
CA PHE A 54 12.69 24.17 8.73
C PHE A 54 14.17 24.36 8.41
N VAL A 55 14.89 23.29 8.03
CA VAL A 55 16.32 23.38 7.69
C VAL A 55 16.55 24.24 6.44
N TRP A 56 15.66 24.20 5.45
CA TRP A 56 15.82 24.93 4.20
C TRP A 56 15.99 26.46 4.39
N PRO A 57 15.11 27.18 5.10
CA PRO A 57 15.28 28.62 5.30
C PRO A 57 16.52 28.96 6.13
N ILE A 58 16.87 28.15 7.14
CA ILE A 58 18.06 28.36 7.98
C ILE A 58 19.34 28.22 7.14
N ALA A 59 19.42 27.17 6.32
CA ALA A 59 20.54 26.95 5.41
C ALA A 59 20.62 27.99 4.28
N SER A 60 19.46 28.46 3.81
CA SER A 60 19.38 29.50 2.77
C SER A 60 19.89 30.84 3.29
N ALA A 61 19.58 31.18 4.55
CA ALA A 61 20.08 32.38 5.20
C ALA A 61 21.58 32.32 5.50
N SER A 62 22.14 31.13 5.74
CA SER A 62 23.56 30.96 6.05
C SER A 62 24.48 30.90 4.82
N GLY A 63 23.95 31.03 3.60
CA GLY A 63 24.73 30.89 2.36
C GLY A 63 25.29 29.47 2.12
N ASN A 64 24.83 28.46 2.86
CA ASN A 64 25.33 27.10 2.72
C ASN A 64 24.58 26.33 1.62
N TRP A 65 25.14 26.34 0.41
CA TRP A 65 24.56 25.72 -0.79
C TRP A 65 24.34 24.22 -0.66
N GLN A 66 25.26 23.52 0.03
CA GLN A 66 25.19 22.08 0.21
C GLN A 66 24.00 21.66 1.08
N ALA A 67 23.72 22.40 2.16
CA ALA A 67 22.58 22.13 3.03
C ALA A 67 21.25 22.55 2.40
N THR A 68 21.23 23.66 1.67
CA THR A 68 20.05 24.16 0.96
C THR A 68 19.55 23.16 -0.09
N SER A 69 20.45 22.60 -0.91
CA SER A 69 20.08 21.61 -1.92
C SER A 69 19.59 20.29 -1.30
N LYS A 70 20.22 19.81 -0.24
CA LYS A 70 19.79 18.59 0.49
C LYS A 70 18.41 18.77 1.15
N ALA A 71 18.13 19.95 1.69
CA ALA A 71 16.83 20.23 2.29
C ALA A 71 15.71 20.21 1.24
N ARG A 72 15.93 20.80 0.05
CA ARG A 72 14.95 20.79 -1.05
C ARG A 72 14.65 19.38 -1.56
N THR A 73 15.67 18.57 -1.79
CA THR A 73 15.47 17.16 -2.20
C THR A 73 14.79 16.33 -1.13
N GLY A 74 15.10 16.59 0.15
CA GLY A 74 14.42 15.97 1.28
C GLY A 74 12.94 16.34 1.40
N VAL A 75 12.54 17.58 1.09
CA VAL A 75 11.12 17.96 0.97
C VAL A 75 10.45 17.16 -0.15
N LEU A 76 11.07 17.09 -1.33
CA LEU A 76 10.50 16.39 -2.49
C LEU A 76 10.29 14.89 -2.23
N ILE A 77 11.28 14.22 -1.63
CA ILE A 77 11.17 12.77 -1.35
C ILE A 77 10.11 12.48 -0.28
N SER A 78 9.98 13.37 0.70
CA SER A 78 8.97 13.23 1.75
C SER A 78 7.55 13.41 1.19
N VAL A 79 7.34 14.43 0.34
CA VAL A 79 6.06 14.63 -0.35
C VAL A 79 5.73 13.43 -1.24
N ALA A 80 6.71 12.90 -1.98
CA ALA A 80 6.52 11.71 -2.79
C ALA A 80 6.10 10.50 -1.92
N GLY A 81 6.76 10.28 -0.78
CA GLY A 81 6.39 9.23 0.17
C GLY A 81 4.96 9.38 0.71
N ALA A 82 4.57 10.60 1.09
CA ALA A 82 3.22 10.88 1.58
C ALA A 82 2.14 10.66 0.50
N VAL A 83 2.39 11.12 -0.72
CA VAL A 83 1.49 10.92 -1.85
C VAL A 83 1.36 9.45 -2.21
N LEU A 84 2.46 8.68 -2.25
CA LEU A 84 2.44 7.24 -2.53
C LEU A 84 1.67 6.46 -1.45
N ALA A 85 1.89 6.79 -0.16
CA ALA A 85 1.17 6.15 0.93
C ALA A 85 -0.34 6.47 0.88
N GLY A 86 -0.70 7.74 0.61
CA GLY A 86 -2.10 8.16 0.52
C GLY A 86 -2.83 7.68 -0.73
N SER A 87 -2.15 7.65 -1.89
CA SER A 87 -2.77 7.29 -3.17
C SER A 87 -2.99 5.79 -3.35
N SER A 88 -2.27 4.94 -2.59
CA SER A 88 -2.40 3.49 -2.65
C SER A 88 -3.86 3.03 -2.53
N LEU A 89 -4.60 3.51 -1.52
CA LEU A 89 -6.01 3.13 -1.33
C LEU A 89 -6.90 3.67 -2.46
N ALA A 90 -6.70 4.92 -2.87
CA ALA A 90 -7.49 5.52 -3.94
C ALA A 90 -7.33 4.74 -5.26
N TRP A 91 -6.11 4.33 -5.57
CA TRP A 91 -5.84 3.57 -6.80
C TRP A 91 -6.38 2.14 -6.73
N THR A 92 -6.24 1.44 -5.60
CA THR A 92 -6.82 0.10 -5.43
C THR A 92 -8.34 0.15 -5.54
N ASN A 93 -8.99 1.12 -4.89
CA ASN A 93 -10.44 1.30 -4.98
C ASN A 93 -10.87 1.62 -6.41
N TRP A 94 -10.13 2.50 -7.10
CA TRP A 94 -10.38 2.77 -8.51
C TRP A 94 -10.31 1.46 -9.31
N LEU A 95 -9.19 0.72 -9.28
CA LEU A 95 -8.98 -0.53 -10.03
C LEU A 95 -10.06 -1.60 -9.80
N ILE A 96 -10.64 -1.68 -8.60
CA ILE A 96 -11.72 -2.62 -8.30
C ILE A 96 -13.02 -2.20 -9.00
N ASP A 97 -13.30 -0.91 -9.06
CA ASP A 97 -14.53 -0.36 -9.65
C ASP A 97 -14.67 -0.72 -11.13
N LEU A 98 -13.63 -0.47 -11.95
CA LEU A 98 -13.64 -0.85 -13.36
C LEU A 98 -13.64 -2.37 -13.60
N GLY A 99 -13.09 -3.16 -12.67
CA GLY A 99 -13.18 -4.63 -12.72
C GLY A 99 -14.58 -5.17 -12.40
N HIS A 100 -15.43 -4.41 -11.71
CA HIS A 100 -16.83 -4.77 -11.46
C HIS A 100 -17.75 -4.43 -12.64
N THR A 101 -17.33 -3.48 -13.49
CA THR A 101 -18.09 -3.02 -14.66
C THR A 101 -17.79 -3.78 -15.96
N LEU A 102 -16.70 -4.55 -16.00
CA LEU A 102 -16.24 -5.36 -17.13
C LEU A 102 -16.53 -6.85 -16.88
#